data_AF-A0AAN5CKU6-F1
#
_entry.id   AF-A0AAN5CKU6-F1
#
_cell.length_a   1.000
_cell.length_b   1.000
_cell.length_c   1.000
_cell.angle_alpha   90.00
_cell.angle_beta   90.00
_cell.angle_gamma   90.00
#
_symmetry.space_group_name_H-M   'P 1'
#
loop_
_entity.id
_entity.type
_entity.pdbx_description
1 polymer ?
#
loop_
_entity_poly.entity_id
_entity_poly.type
_entity_poly.pdbx_seq_one_letter_code
_entity_poly.pdbx_strand_id
1 'polypeptide(L)'
;SDAQVPTTFQKWMLVGTRVYKTHDEIPSFVPYDTMFKMHERLRVIFILWCTFVFYMTYVLSKRLTRNRMYKAVEDASAIPK
;
A
#
# COMPACT_ATOMS: atom_id res chain seq x y z
N SER A 1 17.95 -24.64 -13.88
CA SER A 1 17.51 -23.40 -13.21
C SER A 1 16.85 -22.56 -14.27
N ASP A 2 15.54 -22.71 -14.41
CA ASP A 2 14.82 -22.13 -15.54
C ASP A 2 14.67 -20.62 -15.32
N ALA A 3 15.35 -19.85 -16.15
CA ALA A 3 15.28 -18.40 -16.12
C ALA A 3 13.98 -17.97 -16.82
N GLN A 4 13.15 -17.18 -16.13
CA GLN A 4 11.84 -16.80 -16.64
C GLN A 4 11.85 -15.33 -17.07
N VAL A 5 11.18 -15.04 -18.19
CA VAL A 5 10.99 -13.67 -18.67
C VAL A 5 9.97 -12.99 -17.74
N PRO A 6 10.36 -11.94 -16.98
CA PRO A 6 9.44 -11.25 -16.09
C PRO A 6 8.39 -10.48 -16.88
N THR A 7 7.13 -10.59 -16.46
CA THR A 7 6.03 -9.79 -17.02
C THR A 7 6.21 -8.31 -16.72
N THR A 8 5.54 -7.43 -17.47
CA THR A 8 5.63 -5.97 -17.26
C THR A 8 5.35 -5.60 -15.80
N PHE A 9 4.35 -6.21 -15.18
CA PHE A 9 4.03 -5.96 -13.78
C PHE A 9 5.11 -6.46 -12.80
N GLN A 10 5.70 -7.62 -13.07
CA GLN A 10 6.83 -8.13 -12.29
C GLN A 10 8.06 -7.21 -12.41
N LYS A 11 8.33 -6.62 -13.58
CA LYS A 11 9.38 -5.61 -13.73
C LYS A 11 9.14 -4.38 -12.86
N TRP A 12 7.90 -3.90 -12.79
CA TRP A 12 7.53 -2.81 -11.90
C TRP A 12 7.70 -3.18 -10.41
N MET A 13 7.33 -4.39 -10.02
CA MET A 13 7.57 -4.88 -8.66
C MET A 13 9.05 -5.04 -8.33
N LEU A 14 9.90 -5.45 -9.29
CA LEU A 14 11.34 -5.56 -9.09
C LEU A 14 12.01 -4.22 -8.74
N VAL A 15 11.55 -3.13 -9.37
CA VAL A 15 11.99 -1.77 -9.04
C VAL A 15 11.34 -1.29 -7.73
N GLY A 16 10.04 -1.51 -7.56
CA GLY A 16 9.30 -1.11 -6.35
C GLY A 16 9.80 -1.77 -5.07
N THR A 17 10.25 -3.03 -5.14
CA THR A 17 10.86 -3.79 -4.03
C THR A 17 12.36 -3.51 -3.84
N ARG A 18 12.93 -2.57 -4.61
CA ARG A 18 14.37 -2.24 -4.63
C ARG A 18 15.27 -3.47 -4.82
N VAL A 19 14.81 -4.47 -5.56
CA VAL A 19 15.67 -5.58 -5.99
C VAL A 19 16.57 -5.11 -7.13
N TYR A 20 16.05 -4.23 -7.99
CA TYR A 20 16.79 -3.50 -9.02
C TYR A 20 16.61 -1.99 -8.85
N LYS A 21 17.62 -1.20 -9.23
CA LYS A 21 17.61 0.25 -9.03
C LYS A 21 16.83 0.98 -10.13
N THR A 22 16.86 0.43 -11.34
CA THR A 22 16.19 0.97 -12.53
C THR A 22 15.60 -0.15 -13.39
N HIS A 23 14.64 0.19 -14.25
CA HIS A 23 14.06 -0.77 -15.20
C HIS A 23 15.09 -1.28 -16.22
N ASP A 24 16.11 -0.49 -16.54
CA ASP A 24 17.16 -0.83 -17.52
C ASP A 24 18.18 -1.84 -17.00
N GLU A 25 18.28 -1.99 -15.67
CA GLU A 25 19.17 -2.96 -15.02
C GLU A 25 18.55 -4.37 -14.98
N ILE A 26 17.28 -4.51 -15.35
CA ILE A 26 16.57 -5.79 -15.29
C ILE A 26 16.99 -6.66 -16.47
N PRO A 27 17.67 -7.81 -16.23
CA PRO A 27 18.06 -8.71 -17.31
C PRO A 27 16.82 -9.30 -17.99
N SER A 28 16.96 -9.65 -19.28
CA SER A 28 15.88 -10.26 -20.08
C SER A 28 15.31 -11.54 -19.45
N PHE A 29 16.14 -12.26 -18.69
CA PHE A 29 15.77 -13.46 -17.95
C PHE A 29 16.17 -13.30 -16.49
N VAL A 30 15.23 -13.52 -15.60
CA VAL A 30 15.46 -13.40 -14.16
C VAL A 30 15.52 -14.81 -13.56
N PRO A 31 16.55 -15.13 -12.75
CA PRO A 31 16.62 -16.40 -12.05
C PRO A 31 15.41 -16.60 -11.13
N TYR A 32 14.93 -17.83 -11.02
CA TYR A 32 13.83 -18.18 -10.11
C TYR A 32 14.09 -17.70 -8.66
N ASP A 33 15.32 -17.82 -8.19
CA ASP A 33 15.73 -17.38 -6.85
C ASP A 33 15.56 -15.86 -6.63
N THR A 34 15.76 -15.05 -7.68
CA THR A 34 15.53 -13.61 -7.64
C THR A 34 14.03 -13.29 -7.55
N MET A 35 13.18 -14.03 -8.26
CA MET A 35 11.73 -13.87 -8.15
C MET A 35 11.20 -14.28 -6.78
N PHE A 36 11.75 -15.34 -6.18
CA PHE A 36 11.40 -15.74 -4.82
C PHE A 36 11.72 -14.63 -3.80
N LYS A 37 12.92 -14.05 -3.88
CA LYS A 37 13.34 -12.90 -3.05
C LYS A 37 12.48 -11.65 -3.27
N MET A 38 12.05 -11.39 -4.51
CA MET A 38 11.11 -10.31 -4.81
C MET A 38 9.77 -10.53 -4.09
N HIS A 39 9.24 -11.75 -4.14
CA HIS A 39 7.96 -12.07 -3.52
C HIS A 39 8.00 -11.95 -1.99
N GLU A 40 9.09 -12.38 -1.36
CA GLU A 40 9.33 -12.19 0.08
C GLU A 40 9.24 -10.70 0.48
N ARG A 41 9.93 -9.84 -0.26
CA ARG A 41 9.93 -8.38 -0.02
C ARG A 41 8.57 -7.76 -0.31
N LEU A 42 7.91 -8.21 -1.37
CA LEU A 42 6.59 -7.73 -1.75
C LEU A 42 5.55 -8.03 -0.67
N ARG A 43 5.60 -9.22 -0.06
CA ARG A 43 4.71 -9.59 1.04
C ARG A 43 4.83 -8.61 2.21
N VAL A 44 6.05 -8.26 2.60
CA VAL A 44 6.29 -7.30 3.69
C VAL A 44 5.74 -5.92 3.34
N ILE A 45 6.02 -5.42 2.13
CA ILE A 45 5.52 -4.11 1.67
C ILE A 45 3.99 -4.10 1.63
N PHE A 46 3.37 -5.18 1.15
CA PHE A 46 1.93 -5.31 1.09
C PHE A 46 1.29 -5.26 2.48
N ILE A 47 1.85 -6.00 3.45
CA ILE A 47 1.38 -5.97 4.84
C ILE A 47 1.48 -4.56 5.42
N LEU A 48 2.64 -3.89 5.27
CA LEU A 48 2.84 -2.52 5.74
C LEU A 48 1.84 -1.55 5.11
N TRP A 49 1.61 -1.67 3.79
CA TRP A 49 0.66 -0.84 3.07
C TRP A 49 -0.78 -1.08 3.55
N CYS A 50 -1.20 -2.33 3.72
CA CYS A 50 -2.51 -2.68 4.26
C CYS A 50 -2.71 -2.14 5.68
N THR A 51 -1.72 -2.30 6.57
CA THR A 51 -1.78 -1.75 7.93
C THR A 51 -1.88 -0.22 7.90
N PHE A 52 -1.11 0.45 7.05
CA PHE A 52 -1.16 1.90 6.89
C PHE A 52 -2.53 2.37 6.40
N VAL A 53 -3.07 1.75 5.34
CA VAL A 53 -4.39 2.09 4.80
C VAL A 53 -5.47 1.86 5.84
N PHE A 54 -5.44 0.74 6.57
CA PHE A 54 -6.39 0.46 7.65
C PHE A 54 -6.33 1.52 8.76
N TYR A 55 -5.12 1.90 9.18
CA TYR A 55 -4.98 2.94 10.19
C TYR A 55 -5.50 4.30 9.69
N MET A 56 -5.20 4.64 8.44
CA MET A 56 -5.70 5.87 7.81
C MET A 56 -7.22 5.89 7.71
N THR A 57 -7.85 4.81 7.25
CA THR A 57 -9.32 4.73 7.16
C THR A 57 -9.98 4.81 8.54
N TYR A 58 -9.38 4.19 9.55
CA TYR A 58 -9.83 4.30 10.94
C TYR A 58 -9.77 5.74 11.47
N VAL A 59 -8.64 6.43 11.26
CA VAL A 59 -8.48 7.83 11.67
C VAL A 59 -9.46 8.73 10.93
N LEU A 60 -9.65 8.53 9.62
CA LEU A 60 -10.61 9.29 8.82
C LEU A 60 -12.03 9.08 9.33
N SER A 61 -12.41 7.83 9.59
CA SER A 61 -13.71 7.46 10.15
C SER A 61 -13.97 8.15 11.48
N LYS A 62 -12.99 8.14 12.41
CA LYS A 62 -13.12 8.88 13.68
C LYS A 62 -13.32 10.37 13.47
N ARG A 63 -12.54 10.99 12.57
CA ARG A 63 -12.63 12.43 12.30
C ARG A 63 -14.02 12.79 11.76
N LEU A 64 -14.55 11.99 10.83
CA LEU A 64 -15.88 12.19 10.27
C LEU A 64 -16.97 12.07 11.33
N THR A 65 -16.93 11.04 12.17
CA THR A 65 -17.91 10.84 13.25
C THR A 65 -17.85 11.98 14.27
N ARG A 66 -16.65 12.39 14.69
CA ARG A 66 -16.47 13.49 15.64
C ARG A 66 -17.04 14.81 15.10
N ASN A 67 -16.79 15.12 13.83
CA ASN A 67 -17.30 16.36 13.22
C ASN A 67 -18.84 16.35 13.15
N ARG A 68 -19.46 15.20 12.92
CA ARG A 68 -20.92 15.05 12.96
C ARG A 68 -21.48 15.32 14.37
N MET A 69 -20.80 14.86 15.41
CA MET A 69 -21.21 15.09 16.80
C MET A 69 -21.12 16.57 17.18
N TYR A 70 -20.02 17.26 16.83
CA TYR A 70 -19.90 18.70 17.09
C TYR A 70 -21.02 19.51 16.44
N LYS A 71 -21.33 19.21 15.18
CA LYS A 71 -22.42 19.87 14.47
C LYS A 71 -23.79 19.61 15.12
N ALA A 72 -24.07 18.36 15.51
CA ALA A 72 -25.33 18.00 16.17
C ALA A 72 -25.51 18.71 17.53
N VAL A 73 -24.42 18.93 18.28
CA VAL A 73 -24.47 19.67 19.55
C VAL A 73 -24.73 21.16 19.33
N GLU A 74 -24.08 21.75 18.33
CA GLU A 74 -24.32 23.16 17.95
C GLU A 74 -25.79 23.38 17.54
N ASP A 75 -26.31 22.52 16.67
CA ASP A 75 -27.70 22.56 16.22
C ASP A 75 -28.68 22.39 17.41
N ALA A 76 -28.38 21.52 18.37
CA ALA A 76 -29.21 21.32 19.58
C ALA A 76 -29.17 22.51 20.55
N SER A 77 -28.06 23.24 20.62
CA SER A 77 -27.92 24.44 21.46
C SER A 77 -28.63 25.68 20.88
N ALA A 78 -28.89 25.68 19.57
CA ALA A 78 -29.56 26.76 18.85
C ALA A 78 -31.10 26.71 18.94
N ILE A 79 -31.69 25.68 19.57
CA ILE A 79 -33.15 25.59 19.76
C ILE A 79 -33.52 26.38 21.03
N PRO A 80 -34.25 27.51 20.92
CA PRO A 80 -34.74 28.23 22.09
C PRO A 80 -35.76 27.38 22.86
N LYS A 81 -35.67 27.41 24.20
CA LYS A 81 -36.55 26.68 25.13
C LYS A 81 -37.99 27.16 25.09
#